data_AF-X1QM77-F1
#
_entry.id   AF-X1QM77-F1
#
_cell.length_a   1.000
_cell.length_b   1.000
_cell.length_c   1.000
_cell.angle_alpha   90.00
_cell.angle_beta   90.00
_cell.angle_gamma   90.00
#
_symmetry.space_group_name_H-M   'P 1'
#
loop_
_entity.id
_entity.type
_entity.pdbx_description
1 polymer ?
#
loop_
_entity_poly.entity_id
_entity_poly.type
_entity_poly.pdbx_seq_one_letter_code
_entity_poly.pdbx_strand_id
1 'polypeptide(L)'
;VEGGKPRPYFVGVREGNKKHLEEVVKGNQRVLNARLSDAKFFLEEDTKTLSISVDEDVKVQASVLISLEKRVPFLKEIVVQEKLGSYYDKTLRLVKLADKIAAFLGENEKVRQRVKEAARLCKADLTTQIVKEFPSLQGIMGREYALYSGRDARIAQAILEHRMPRSGEDRLPQTLEGAILALADKLDTLVGSFWAGFIPSGSEDPWGLRREAQGI
;
A
#
# COMPACT_ATOMS: atom_id res chain seq x y z
N VAL A 1 -2.11 -19.74 -17.22
CA VAL A 1 -0.86 -19.24 -16.59
C VAL A 1 0.20 -20.29 -16.83
N GLU A 2 1.28 -19.98 -17.55
CA GLU A 2 2.41 -20.89 -17.74
C GLU A 2 3.63 -20.17 -17.13
N GLY A 3 4.24 -20.72 -16.09
CA GLY A 3 5.35 -20.08 -15.36
C GLY A 3 4.99 -18.92 -14.42
N GLY A 4 3.73 -18.80 -13.97
CA GLY A 4 3.32 -17.82 -12.94
C GLY A 4 3.21 -16.35 -13.40
N LYS A 5 3.52 -16.04 -14.67
CA LYS A 5 3.38 -14.68 -15.22
C LYS A 5 2.00 -14.48 -15.85
N PRO A 6 1.33 -13.35 -15.57
CA PRO A 6 0.08 -13.01 -16.25
C PRO A 6 0.36 -12.82 -17.75
N ARG A 7 -0.52 -13.38 -18.59
CA ARG A 7 -0.48 -13.17 -20.05
C ARG A 7 -1.39 -12.01 -20.42
N PRO A 8 -1.14 -11.30 -21.55
CA PRO A 8 -1.97 -10.18 -22.00
C PRO A 8 -3.29 -10.67 -22.63
N TYR A 9 -3.99 -11.57 -21.95
CA TYR A 9 -5.30 -12.09 -22.35
C TYR A 9 -6.31 -11.77 -21.25
N PHE A 10 -7.56 -11.50 -21.65
CA PHE A 10 -8.69 -11.38 -20.74
C PHE A 10 -9.69 -12.50 -21.00
N VAL A 11 -10.46 -12.84 -19.98
CA VAL A 11 -11.57 -13.80 -20.09
C VAL A 11 -12.86 -13.02 -19.87
N GLY A 12 -13.81 -13.16 -20.79
CA GLY A 12 -15.16 -12.63 -20.64
C GLY A 12 -16.14 -13.76 -20.37
N VAL A 13 -16.92 -13.64 -19.30
CA VAL A 13 -18.07 -14.51 -19.04
C VAL A 13 -19.31 -13.76 -19.52
N ARG A 14 -20.13 -14.40 -20.34
CA ARG A 14 -21.43 -13.85 -20.76
C ARG A 14 -22.51 -14.89 -20.65
N GLU A 15 -23.71 -14.44 -20.36
CA GLU A 15 -24.92 -15.23 -20.47
C GLU A 15 -25.57 -14.91 -21.83
N GLY A 16 -25.52 -15.86 -22.79
CA GLY A 16 -26.03 -15.63 -24.16
C GLY A 16 -25.50 -16.60 -25.23
N ASN A 17 -25.92 -16.42 -26.49
CA ASN A 17 -26.01 -17.49 -27.49
C ASN A 17 -25.14 -17.38 -28.77
N LYS A 18 -23.80 -17.36 -28.81
CA LYS A 18 -22.99 -17.10 -30.05
C LYS A 18 -23.30 -15.86 -30.95
N LYS A 19 -24.50 -15.27 -30.96
CA LYS A 19 -24.83 -14.06 -31.72
C LYS A 19 -23.98 -12.88 -31.22
N HIS A 20 -23.48 -12.08 -32.16
CA HIS A 20 -22.66 -10.88 -31.94
C HIS A 20 -21.46 -11.08 -31.01
N LEU A 21 -20.88 -12.29 -30.96
CA LEU A 21 -19.78 -12.59 -30.03
C LEU A 21 -18.56 -11.68 -30.27
N GLU A 22 -18.23 -11.42 -31.54
CA GLU A 22 -17.11 -10.54 -31.90
C GLU A 22 -17.32 -9.09 -31.46
N GLU A 23 -18.55 -8.58 -31.54
CA GLU A 23 -18.89 -7.23 -31.08
C GLU A 23 -18.76 -7.12 -29.56
N VAL A 24 -19.21 -8.14 -28.82
CA VAL A 24 -19.05 -8.21 -27.36
C VAL A 24 -17.57 -8.26 -26.98
N VAL A 25 -16.77 -9.07 -27.67
CA VAL A 25 -15.31 -9.14 -27.45
C VAL A 25 -14.67 -7.78 -27.71
N LYS A 26 -14.97 -7.13 -28.84
CA LYS A 26 -14.47 -5.79 -29.18
C LYS A 26 -14.94 -4.72 -28.19
N GLY A 27 -16.15 -4.85 -27.66
CA GLY A 27 -16.69 -3.98 -26.61
C GLY A 27 -15.88 -4.11 -25.32
N ASN A 28 -15.70 -5.34 -24.83
CA ASN A 28 -14.91 -5.62 -23.63
C ASN A 28 -13.45 -5.19 -23.78
N GLN A 29 -12.85 -5.40 -24.96
CA GLN A 29 -11.50 -4.92 -25.27
C GLN A 29 -11.40 -3.40 -25.16
N ARG A 30 -12.38 -2.65 -25.69
CA ARG A 30 -12.39 -1.18 -25.58
C ARG A 30 -12.44 -0.72 -24.13
N VAL A 31 -13.29 -1.35 -23.31
CA VAL A 31 -13.40 -1.04 -21.88
C VAL A 31 -12.09 -1.34 -21.14
N LEU A 32 -11.52 -2.52 -21.36
CA LEU A 32 -10.26 -2.92 -20.72
C LEU A 32 -9.07 -2.04 -21.15
N ASN A 33 -8.97 -1.74 -22.45
CA ASN A 33 -7.90 -0.89 -22.97
C ASN A 33 -7.99 0.52 -22.40
N ALA A 34 -9.19 1.09 -22.29
CA ALA A 34 -9.38 2.38 -21.64
C ALA A 34 -8.90 2.34 -20.18
N ARG A 35 -9.33 1.34 -19.40
CA ARG A 35 -8.94 1.24 -17.99
C ARG A 35 -7.45 1.00 -17.78
N LEU A 36 -6.80 0.20 -18.64
CA LEU A 36 -5.35 -0.03 -18.60
C LEU A 36 -4.57 1.21 -19.04
N SER A 37 -5.11 1.98 -20.00
CA SER A 37 -4.52 3.26 -20.41
C SER A 37 -4.55 4.28 -19.27
N ASP A 38 -5.67 4.36 -18.54
CA ASP A 38 -5.77 5.22 -17.34
C ASP A 38 -4.75 4.79 -16.28
N ALA A 39 -4.67 3.50 -15.97
CA ALA A 39 -3.71 2.98 -15.01
C ALA A 39 -2.25 3.29 -15.42
N LYS A 40 -1.93 3.12 -16.71
CA LYS A 40 -0.62 3.49 -17.25
C LYS A 40 -0.36 4.99 -17.12
N PHE A 41 -1.33 5.83 -17.44
CA PHE A 41 -1.21 7.27 -17.31
C PHE A 41 -0.90 7.69 -15.86
N PHE A 42 -1.66 7.20 -14.88
CA PHE A 42 -1.41 7.55 -13.48
C PHE A 42 -0.07 7.02 -12.96
N LEU A 43 0.32 5.82 -13.36
CA LEU A 43 1.64 5.28 -13.04
C LEU A 43 2.74 6.17 -13.62
N GLU A 44 2.63 6.56 -14.89
CA GLU A 44 3.55 7.48 -15.55
C GLU A 44 3.60 8.83 -14.82
N GLU A 45 2.46 9.42 -14.46
CA GLU A 45 2.40 10.66 -13.67
C GLU A 45 3.12 10.53 -12.33
N ASP A 46 2.92 9.41 -11.62
CA ASP A 46 3.61 9.15 -10.37
C ASP A 46 5.13 9.01 -10.51
N THR A 47 5.59 8.60 -11.70
CA THR A 47 7.00 8.51 -12.06
C THR A 47 7.57 9.78 -12.68
N LYS A 48 6.73 10.68 -13.22
CA LYS A 48 7.17 11.82 -14.05
C LYS A 48 7.80 12.96 -13.26
N THR A 49 7.60 13.06 -11.94
CA THR A 49 8.15 14.21 -11.19
C THR A 49 8.41 13.96 -9.72
N LEU A 50 9.69 13.76 -9.39
CA LEU A 50 10.38 14.49 -8.33
C LEU A 50 11.58 15.21 -8.96
N SER A 51 11.31 16.01 -10.02
CA SER A 51 12.24 16.97 -10.60
C SER A 51 12.43 18.12 -9.61
N ILE A 52 13.06 17.82 -8.49
CA ILE A 52 13.72 18.82 -7.68
C ILE A 52 14.92 19.25 -8.51
N SER A 53 15.02 20.54 -8.80
CA SER A 53 16.22 21.15 -9.35
C SER A 53 17.41 20.75 -8.48
N VAL A 54 18.19 19.78 -8.96
CA VAL A 54 19.52 19.49 -8.44
C VAL A 54 20.45 19.86 -9.59
N ASP A 55 21.48 20.63 -9.28
CA ASP A 55 22.46 21.20 -10.21
C ASP A 55 22.82 20.28 -11.38
N GLU A 56 23.05 20.88 -12.55
CA GLU A 56 23.09 20.28 -13.90
C GLU A 56 24.09 19.13 -14.15
N ASP A 57 24.88 18.67 -13.17
CA ASP A 57 25.96 17.71 -13.38
C ASP A 57 25.74 16.30 -12.81
N VAL A 58 24.53 15.94 -12.39
CA VAL A 58 24.23 14.55 -12.01
C VAL A 58 23.26 13.93 -13.00
N LYS A 59 23.80 13.11 -13.91
CA LYS A 59 23.06 12.07 -14.65
C LYS A 59 22.45 11.08 -13.65
N VAL A 60 21.32 11.45 -13.07
CA VAL A 60 20.53 10.62 -12.19
C VAL A 60 19.76 9.61 -13.05
N GLN A 61 20.36 8.43 -13.20
CA GLN A 61 19.75 7.29 -13.88
C GLN A 61 18.59 6.74 -13.04
N ALA A 62 17.33 6.98 -13.46
CA ALA A 62 16.09 6.24 -13.14
C ALA A 62 15.68 5.98 -11.66
N SER A 63 16.57 6.05 -10.68
CA SER A 63 16.39 5.68 -9.27
C SER A 63 15.77 6.79 -8.42
N VAL A 64 15.71 8.01 -8.93
CA VAL A 64 15.11 9.18 -8.25
C VAL A 64 13.63 9.36 -8.56
N LEU A 65 13.08 8.64 -9.54
CA LEU A 65 11.74 8.89 -10.07
C LEU A 65 10.59 8.41 -9.17
N ILE A 66 10.83 7.60 -8.14
CA ILE A 66 9.76 7.15 -7.21
C ILE A 66 10.26 6.93 -5.79
N SER A 67 10.91 7.94 -5.20
CA SER A 67 11.30 7.86 -3.79
C SER A 67 10.07 8.01 -2.89
N LEU A 68 9.63 6.91 -2.28
CA LEU A 68 8.60 6.93 -1.23
C LEU A 68 8.99 7.89 -0.10
N GLU A 69 10.28 8.04 0.19
CA GLU A 69 10.79 8.96 1.23
C GLU A 69 10.40 10.40 0.96
N LYS A 70 10.50 10.86 -0.30
CA LYS A 70 10.10 12.21 -0.70
C LYS A 70 8.59 12.39 -0.68
N ARG A 71 7.83 11.30 -0.67
CA ARG A 71 6.37 11.31 -0.58
C ARG A 71 5.84 11.32 0.86
N VAL A 72 6.61 10.82 1.82
CA VAL A 72 6.23 10.80 3.26
C VAL A 72 5.75 12.16 3.77
N PRO A 73 6.40 13.32 3.47
CA PRO A 73 5.92 14.62 3.94
C PRO A 73 4.50 14.97 3.48
N PHE A 74 4.08 14.54 2.29
CA PHE A 74 2.73 14.82 1.77
C PHE A 74 1.63 14.04 2.52
N LEU A 75 1.99 13.07 3.35
CA LEU A 75 1.03 12.39 4.23
C LEU A 75 0.42 13.31 5.29
N LYS A 76 1.01 14.49 5.52
CA LYS A 76 0.45 15.53 6.40
C LYS A 76 -0.89 16.06 5.89
N GLU A 77 -1.07 16.07 4.58
CA GLU A 77 -2.29 16.57 3.92
C GLU A 77 -3.44 15.56 3.96
N ILE A 78 -3.18 14.33 4.40
CA ILE A 78 -4.19 13.26 4.45
C ILE A 78 -4.57 13.01 5.89
N VAL A 79 -5.67 13.61 6.34
CA VAL A 79 -6.22 13.43 7.68
C VAL A 79 -6.73 12.00 7.84
N VAL A 80 -6.26 11.29 8.87
CA VAL A 80 -6.80 9.99 9.28
C VAL A 80 -8.08 10.22 10.06
N GLN A 81 -7.98 11.04 11.10
CA GLN A 81 -9.09 11.42 11.97
C GLN A 81 -8.68 12.67 12.76
N GLU A 82 -9.61 13.59 13.01
CA GLU A 82 -9.36 14.88 13.67
C GLU A 82 -8.50 14.81 14.95
N LYS A 83 -8.76 13.86 15.85
CA LYS A 83 -8.01 13.67 17.10
C LYS A 83 -6.72 12.88 16.93
N LEU A 84 -6.61 12.04 15.88
CA LEU A 84 -5.44 11.20 15.61
C LEU A 84 -4.43 11.85 14.66
N GLY A 85 -4.84 12.93 13.99
CA GLY A 85 -4.04 13.67 13.04
C GLY A 85 -4.00 13.04 11.65
N SER A 86 -2.89 13.25 10.98
CA SER A 86 -2.64 12.86 9.59
C SER A 86 -2.03 11.45 9.46
N TYR A 87 -1.95 10.94 8.23
CA TYR A 87 -1.19 9.72 7.96
C TYR A 87 0.31 9.89 8.23
N TYR A 88 0.83 11.12 8.21
CA TYR A 88 2.19 11.41 8.66
C TYR A 88 2.33 11.15 10.17
N ASP A 89 1.39 11.65 10.97
CA ASP A 89 1.39 11.44 12.43
C ASP A 89 1.25 9.96 12.77
N LYS A 90 0.35 9.26 12.05
CA LYS A 90 0.23 7.80 12.14
C LYS A 90 1.57 7.13 11.85
N THR A 91 2.21 7.47 10.74
CA THR A 91 3.51 6.90 10.34
C THR A 91 4.57 7.07 11.43
N LEU A 92 4.65 8.23 12.08
CA LEU A 92 5.57 8.46 13.20
C LEU A 92 5.26 7.57 14.42
N ARG A 93 3.98 7.33 14.72
CA ARG A 93 3.57 6.38 15.76
C ARG A 93 3.93 4.95 15.39
N LEU A 94 3.71 4.55 14.14
CA LEU A 94 4.06 3.21 13.64
C LEU A 94 5.55 2.92 13.77
N VAL A 95 6.42 3.86 13.40
CA VAL A 95 7.88 3.69 13.55
C VAL A 95 8.24 3.38 15.00
N LYS A 96 7.68 4.11 15.97
CA LYS A 96 7.93 3.90 17.40
C LYS A 96 7.35 2.58 17.89
N LEU A 97 6.12 2.25 17.49
CA LEU A 97 5.42 1.06 17.94
C LEU A 97 6.04 -0.22 17.38
N ALA A 98 6.35 -0.23 16.09
CA ALA A 98 6.96 -1.37 15.43
C ALA A 98 8.38 -1.65 15.96
N ASP A 99 9.16 -0.61 16.27
CA ASP A 99 10.47 -0.77 16.93
C ASP A 99 10.34 -1.35 18.34
N LYS A 100 9.34 -0.92 19.12
CA LYS A 100 9.05 -1.48 20.45
C LYS A 100 8.65 -2.94 20.39
N ILE A 101 7.78 -3.31 19.43
CA ILE A 101 7.36 -4.70 19.24
C ILE A 101 8.58 -5.56 18.85
N ALA A 102 9.38 -5.12 17.89
CA ALA A 102 10.59 -5.84 17.49
C ALA A 102 11.59 -6.00 18.65
N ALA A 103 11.80 -4.95 19.45
CA ALA A 103 12.66 -5.02 20.63
C ALA A 103 12.12 -5.96 21.70
N PHE A 104 10.80 -5.95 21.95
CA PHE A 104 10.13 -6.85 22.89
C PHE A 104 10.28 -8.33 22.49
N LEU A 105 10.24 -8.61 21.18
CA LEU A 105 10.47 -9.95 20.63
C LEU A 105 11.95 -10.38 20.67
N GLY A 106 12.87 -9.52 21.10
CA GLY A 106 14.31 -9.82 21.13
C GLY A 106 14.98 -9.81 19.77
N GLU A 107 14.38 -9.15 18.77
CA GLU A 107 14.91 -9.11 17.41
C GLU A 107 16.18 -8.28 17.30
N ASN A 108 17.08 -8.70 16.42
CA ASN A 108 18.36 -8.03 16.21
C ASN A 108 18.21 -6.66 15.53
N GLU A 109 19.28 -5.85 15.60
CA GLU A 109 19.27 -4.47 15.08
C GLU A 109 18.94 -4.41 13.58
N LYS A 110 19.33 -5.41 12.79
CA LYS A 110 19.05 -5.43 11.34
C LYS A 110 17.55 -5.55 11.07
N VAL A 111 16.85 -6.43 11.79
CA VAL A 111 15.39 -6.57 11.70
C VAL A 111 14.71 -5.29 12.18
N ARG A 112 15.13 -4.75 13.32
CA ARG A 112 14.58 -3.51 13.87
C ARG A 112 14.70 -2.32 12.89
N GLN A 113 15.86 -2.17 12.24
CA GLN A 113 16.06 -1.10 11.25
C GLN A 113 15.15 -1.26 10.04
N ARG A 114 15.01 -2.48 9.51
CA ARG A 114 14.09 -2.77 8.38
C ARG A 114 12.64 -2.49 8.75
N VAL A 115 12.20 -2.89 9.93
CA VAL A 115 10.84 -2.63 10.41
C VAL A 115 10.57 -1.13 10.56
N LYS A 116 11.53 -0.36 11.11
CA LYS A 116 11.41 1.10 11.20
C LYS A 116 11.34 1.77 9.83
N GLU A 117 12.18 1.33 8.89
CA GLU A 117 12.17 1.88 7.54
C GLU A 117 10.86 1.52 6.81
N ALA A 118 10.41 0.27 6.88
CA ALA A 118 9.13 -0.14 6.34
C ALA A 118 7.96 0.65 6.96
N ALA A 119 7.95 0.82 8.29
CA ALA A 119 6.94 1.60 8.99
C ALA A 119 6.88 3.05 8.49
N ARG A 120 8.04 3.67 8.26
CA ARG A 120 8.14 5.04 7.74
C ARG A 120 7.57 5.19 6.33
N LEU A 121 7.66 4.14 5.51
CA LEU A 121 7.31 4.21 4.08
C LEU A 121 5.94 3.60 3.76
N CYS A 122 5.39 2.76 4.63
CA CYS A 122 4.26 1.89 4.31
C CYS A 122 2.96 2.59 3.88
N LYS A 123 2.80 3.87 4.25
CA LYS A 123 1.64 4.69 3.86
C LYS A 123 1.92 5.67 2.74
N ALA A 124 3.18 5.83 2.31
CA ALA A 124 3.58 6.88 1.37
C ALA A 124 2.91 6.75 -0.02
N ASP A 125 2.48 5.54 -0.38
CA ASP A 125 1.76 5.29 -1.62
C ASP A 125 0.36 5.92 -1.64
N LEU A 126 -0.25 6.24 -0.50
CA LEU A 126 -1.52 7.00 -0.42
C LEU A 126 -1.45 8.38 -1.10
N THR A 127 -0.24 8.91 -1.28
CA THR A 127 -0.01 10.21 -1.93
C THR A 127 0.06 10.11 -3.46
N THR A 128 0.08 8.88 -4.00
CA THR A 128 0.28 8.60 -5.42
C THR A 128 -1.03 8.69 -6.19
N GLN A 129 -0.96 9.14 -7.43
CA GLN A 129 -2.14 9.27 -8.29
C GLN A 129 -2.76 7.92 -8.60
N ILE A 130 -1.93 6.89 -8.80
CA ILE A 130 -2.40 5.52 -9.03
C ILE A 130 -3.21 4.99 -7.84
N VAL A 131 -2.83 5.29 -6.59
CA VAL A 131 -3.58 4.83 -5.41
C VAL A 131 -4.81 5.69 -5.17
N LYS A 132 -4.78 6.97 -5.54
CA LYS A 132 -5.99 7.82 -5.51
C LYS A 132 -7.05 7.31 -6.47
N GLU A 133 -6.67 6.93 -7.69
CA GLU A 133 -7.59 6.36 -8.69
C GLU A 133 -7.96 4.90 -8.37
N PHE A 134 -7.01 4.12 -7.84
CA PHE A 134 -7.19 2.70 -7.53
C PHE A 134 -6.84 2.39 -6.07
N PRO A 135 -7.71 2.73 -5.10
CA PRO A 135 -7.43 2.53 -3.67
C PRO A 135 -7.11 1.08 -3.27
N SER A 136 -7.62 0.11 -4.04
CA SER A 136 -7.33 -1.32 -3.86
C SER A 136 -5.86 -1.68 -4.07
N LEU A 137 -5.07 -0.81 -4.70
CA LEU A 137 -3.64 -1.01 -4.93
C LEU A 137 -2.75 -0.47 -3.80
N GLN A 138 -3.33 0.10 -2.74
CA GLN A 138 -2.57 0.47 -1.55
C GLN A 138 -1.79 -0.73 -0.98
N GLY A 139 -0.55 -0.50 -0.57
CA GLY A 139 0.42 -1.51 -0.14
C GLY A 139 1.09 -2.23 -1.32
N ILE A 140 0.34 -2.52 -2.39
CA ILE A 140 0.90 -3.12 -3.61
C ILE A 140 1.81 -2.10 -4.32
N MET A 141 1.31 -0.89 -4.56
CA MET A 141 2.11 0.16 -5.19
C MET A 141 3.25 0.61 -4.28
N GLY A 142 3.04 0.68 -2.96
CA GLY A 142 4.12 0.89 -1.99
C GLY A 142 5.26 -0.12 -2.13
N ARG A 143 4.95 -1.42 -2.26
CA ARG A 143 5.97 -2.45 -2.51
C ARG A 143 6.70 -2.20 -3.84
N GLU A 144 5.97 -2.03 -4.94
CA GLU A 144 6.57 -1.87 -6.27
C GLU A 144 7.49 -0.63 -6.31
N TYR A 145 7.04 0.49 -5.72
CA TYR A 145 7.84 1.71 -5.64
C TYR A 145 9.08 1.54 -4.76
N ALA A 146 8.98 0.84 -3.62
CA ALA A 146 10.14 0.52 -2.82
C ALA A 146 11.16 -0.32 -3.62
N LEU A 147 10.71 -1.36 -4.32
CA LEU A 147 11.57 -2.19 -5.17
C LEU A 147 12.21 -1.40 -6.31
N TYR A 148 11.44 -0.55 -7.00
CA TYR A 148 11.97 0.30 -8.08
C TYR A 148 12.98 1.34 -7.61
N SER A 149 12.85 1.82 -6.37
CA SER A 149 13.85 2.69 -5.73
C SER A 149 15.10 1.95 -5.20
N GLY A 150 15.19 0.63 -5.40
CA GLY A 150 16.33 -0.18 -4.97
C GLY A 150 16.37 -0.49 -3.46
N ARG A 151 15.22 -0.44 -2.77
CA ARG A 151 15.13 -0.77 -1.33
C ARG A 151 15.32 -2.28 -1.11
N ASP A 152 15.69 -2.64 0.13
CA ASP A 152 15.76 -4.04 0.57
C ASP A 152 14.41 -4.74 0.32
N ALA A 153 14.44 -5.92 -0.32
CA ALA A 153 13.24 -6.69 -0.63
C ALA A 153 12.40 -7.03 0.62
N ARG A 154 13.03 -7.16 1.80
CA ARG A 154 12.33 -7.36 3.09
C ARG A 154 11.54 -6.13 3.51
N ILE A 155 12.07 -4.92 3.26
CA ILE A 155 11.35 -3.67 3.53
C ILE A 155 10.15 -3.55 2.58
N ALA A 156 10.36 -3.78 1.29
CA ALA A 156 9.28 -3.73 0.31
C ALA A 156 8.18 -4.76 0.61
N GLN A 157 8.56 -5.98 1.01
CA GLN A 157 7.60 -7.01 1.39
C GLN A 157 6.84 -6.64 2.67
N ALA A 158 7.50 -6.05 3.68
CA ALA A 158 6.81 -5.55 4.86
C ALA A 158 5.80 -4.43 4.52
N ILE A 159 6.14 -3.55 3.57
CA ILE A 159 5.20 -2.54 3.05
C ILE A 159 3.99 -3.19 2.36
N LEU A 160 4.14 -4.31 1.66
CA LEU A 160 2.98 -5.04 1.14
C LEU A 160 2.12 -5.61 2.26
N GLU A 161 2.77 -6.24 3.23
CA GLU A 161 2.13 -7.06 4.25
C GLU A 161 1.50 -6.26 5.39
N HIS A 162 1.83 -4.98 5.56
CA HIS A 162 1.39 -4.18 6.71
C HIS A 162 -0.13 -4.07 6.91
N ARG A 163 -0.94 -4.34 5.87
CA ARG A 163 -2.40 -4.33 5.97
C ARG A 163 -3.01 -5.72 6.13
N MET A 164 -2.19 -6.77 6.10
CA MET A 164 -2.67 -8.15 6.15
C MET A 164 -2.94 -8.60 7.60
N PRO A 165 -3.98 -9.42 7.83
CA PRO A 165 -5.05 -9.75 6.89
C PRO A 165 -6.02 -8.57 6.73
N ARG A 166 -6.52 -8.35 5.50
CA ARG A 166 -7.54 -7.31 5.21
C ARG A 166 -8.97 -7.84 5.39
N SER A 167 -9.15 -9.15 5.40
CA SER A 167 -10.42 -9.85 5.64
C SER A 167 -10.13 -11.23 6.23
N GLY A 168 -11.17 -11.91 6.73
CA GLY A 168 -11.02 -13.25 7.33
C GLY A 168 -10.52 -14.34 6.38
N GLU A 169 -10.61 -14.13 5.07
CA GLU A 169 -10.09 -15.03 4.03
C GLU A 169 -8.73 -14.57 3.46
N ASP A 170 -8.24 -13.41 3.89
CA ASP A 170 -6.96 -12.89 3.42
C ASP A 170 -5.80 -13.64 4.07
N ARG A 171 -4.65 -13.63 3.38
CA ARG A 171 -3.43 -14.26 3.90
C ARG A 171 -2.86 -13.46 5.06
N LEU A 172 -2.22 -14.15 5.99
CA LEU A 172 -1.38 -13.52 7.02
C LEU A 172 -0.05 -13.05 6.42
N PRO A 173 0.60 -12.04 7.03
CA PRO A 173 1.99 -11.68 6.73
C PRO A 173 2.89 -12.91 6.74
N GLN A 174 3.73 -13.06 5.71
CA GLN A 174 4.63 -14.21 5.58
C GLN A 174 6.04 -13.90 6.07
N THR A 175 6.39 -12.61 6.18
CA THR A 175 7.67 -12.17 6.71
C THR A 175 7.55 -11.70 8.15
N LEU A 176 8.64 -11.86 8.91
CA LEU A 176 8.72 -11.35 10.26
C LEU A 176 8.57 -9.81 10.29
N GLU A 177 9.27 -9.10 9.39
CA GLU A 177 9.17 -7.65 9.30
C GLU A 177 7.73 -7.18 8.96
N GLY A 178 7.05 -7.89 8.06
CA GLY A 178 5.66 -7.65 7.72
C GLY A 178 4.69 -7.97 8.85
N ALA A 179 4.89 -9.06 9.59
CA ALA A 179 4.07 -9.42 10.74
C ALA A 179 4.16 -8.38 11.86
N ILE A 180 5.38 -7.95 12.21
CA ILE A 180 5.60 -6.90 13.21
C ILE A 180 4.92 -5.59 12.79
N LEU A 181 5.06 -5.20 11.52
CA LEU A 181 4.49 -3.96 11.03
C LEU A 181 2.96 -4.02 10.92
N ALA A 182 2.40 -5.16 10.49
CA ALA A 182 0.96 -5.36 10.44
C ALA A 182 0.33 -5.30 11.84
N LEU A 183 0.97 -5.95 12.81
CA LEU A 183 0.55 -5.88 14.21
C LEU A 183 0.59 -4.42 14.72
N ALA A 184 1.67 -3.69 14.44
CA ALA A 184 1.79 -2.29 14.82
C ALA A 184 0.69 -1.40 14.20
N ASP A 185 0.40 -1.55 12.90
CA ASP A 185 -0.60 -0.73 12.20
C ASP A 185 -2.02 -0.98 12.72
N LYS A 186 -2.35 -2.26 12.99
CA LYS A 186 -3.64 -2.65 13.54
C LYS A 186 -3.80 -2.17 14.99
N LEU A 187 -2.78 -2.35 15.83
CA LEU A 187 -2.81 -1.87 17.22
C LEU A 187 -2.92 -0.34 17.29
N ASP A 188 -2.17 0.41 16.47
CA ASP A 188 -2.29 1.88 16.41
C ASP A 188 -3.71 2.31 16.02
N THR A 189 -4.30 1.63 15.04
CA THR A 189 -5.66 1.92 14.59
C THR A 189 -6.68 1.65 15.67
N LEU A 190 -6.67 0.46 16.29
CA LEU A 190 -7.65 0.08 17.31
C LEU A 190 -7.54 0.95 18.56
N VAL A 191 -6.33 1.06 19.12
CA VAL A 191 -6.09 1.82 20.34
C VAL A 191 -6.37 3.30 20.09
N GLY A 192 -5.93 3.83 18.96
CA GLY A 192 -6.19 5.21 18.57
C GLY A 192 -7.68 5.49 18.41
N SER A 193 -8.42 4.62 17.72
CA SER A 193 -9.86 4.77 17.55
C SER A 193 -10.62 4.72 18.87
N PHE A 194 -10.27 3.79 19.76
CA PHE A 194 -10.91 3.70 21.07
C PHE A 194 -10.62 4.94 21.93
N TRP A 195 -9.37 5.41 21.93
CA TRP A 195 -8.98 6.64 22.61
C TRP A 195 -9.72 7.87 22.05
N ALA A 196 -9.96 7.92 20.74
CA ALA A 196 -10.71 9.00 20.11
C ALA A 196 -12.23 8.93 20.36
N GLY A 197 -12.74 7.84 20.93
CA GLY A 197 -14.15 7.60 21.25
C GLY A 197 -14.92 6.80 20.20
N PHE A 198 -14.24 6.25 19.19
CA PHE A 198 -14.84 5.39 18.17
C PHE A 198 -14.85 3.94 18.65
N ILE A 199 -15.82 3.61 19.50
CA ILE A 199 -16.01 2.26 20.02
C ILE A 199 -17.13 1.60 19.21
N PRO A 200 -16.86 0.46 18.52
CA PRO A 200 -17.88 -0.22 17.75
C PRO A 200 -18.93 -0.83 18.68
N SER A 201 -20.18 -0.88 18.24
CA SER A 201 -21.26 -1.58 18.94
C SER A 201 -21.52 -2.95 18.30
N GLY A 202 -22.40 -3.76 18.91
CA GLY A 202 -22.81 -5.03 18.30
C GLY A 202 -23.43 -4.87 16.92
N SER A 203 -24.22 -3.81 16.73
CA SER A 203 -24.96 -3.51 15.50
C SER A 203 -24.20 -2.63 14.50
N GLU A 204 -23.17 -1.89 14.93
CA GLU A 204 -22.53 -0.88 14.09
C GLU A 204 -21.01 -0.82 14.25
N ASP A 205 -20.30 -0.78 13.12
CA ASP A 205 -18.86 -0.58 13.06
C ASP A 205 -18.51 0.30 11.85
N PRO A 206 -18.76 1.62 11.94
CA PRO A 206 -18.65 2.52 10.79
C PRO A 206 -17.20 2.71 10.32
N TRP A 207 -16.23 2.40 11.18
CA TRP A 207 -14.80 2.52 10.91
C TRP A 207 -14.12 1.18 10.61
N GLY A 208 -14.87 0.07 10.63
CA GLY A 208 -14.36 -1.27 10.32
C GLY A 208 -13.35 -1.81 11.36
N LEU A 209 -13.42 -1.37 12.61
CA LEU A 209 -12.48 -1.73 13.68
C LEU A 209 -12.53 -3.21 14.02
N ARG A 210 -13.68 -3.87 13.91
CA ARG A 210 -13.78 -5.33 14.10
C ARG A 210 -12.97 -6.10 13.05
N ARG A 211 -12.91 -5.56 11.83
CA ARG A 211 -12.09 -6.12 10.76
C ARG A 211 -10.61 -5.83 11.00
N GLU A 212 -10.27 -4.64 11.50
CA GLU A 212 -8.87 -4.33 11.86
C GLU A 212 -8.34 -5.20 13.00
N ALA A 213 -9.20 -5.64 13.92
CA ALA A 213 -8.86 -6.60 14.97
C ALA A 213 -8.55 -8.02 14.45
N GLN A 214 -8.84 -8.33 13.18
CA GLN A 214 -8.46 -9.61 12.61
C GLN A 214 -6.93 -9.69 12.44
N GLY A 215 -6.33 -10.73 12.98
CA GLY A 215 -4.89 -11.00 12.87
C GLY A 215 -4.01 -10.38 13.96
N ILE A 216 -4.62 -9.83 15.02
CA ILE A 216 -3.96 -9.55 16.32
C ILE A 216 -4.18 -10.76 17.23
#